data_AF-A0A381YIK4-F1
#
_entry.id   AF-A0A381YIK4-F1
#
_cell.length_a   1.000
_cell.length_b   1.000
_cell.length_c   1.000
_cell.angle_alpha   90.00
_cell.angle_beta   90.00
_cell.angle_gamma   90.00
#
_symmetry.space_group_name_H-M   'P 1'
#
loop_
_entity.id
_entity.type
_entity.pdbx_description
1 polymer ?
#
loop_
_entity_poly.entity_id
_entity_poly.type
_entity_poly.pdbx_seq_one_letter_code
_entity_poly.pdbx_strand_id
1 'polypeptide(L)' 'MEGDTTNFYIYKLINKFNIITSTIARGISIGDDLEYTDEITLARSITNRIPFETSIKN' A
#
# COMPACT_ATOMS: atom_id res chain seq x y z
N MET A 1 -8.18 -8.82 3.84
CA MET A 1 -8.87 -9.36 2.65
C MET A 1 -10.17 -8.62 2.38
N GLU A 2 -11.08 -8.46 3.34
CA GLU A 2 -12.36 -7.76 3.12
C GLU A 2 -12.18 -6.33 2.59
N GLY A 3 -11.28 -5.54 3.21
CA GLY A 3 -10.99 -4.18 2.73
C GLY A 3 -10.41 -4.13 1.31
N ASP A 4 -9.67 -5.16 0.86
CA ASP A 4 -9.19 -5.25 -0.53
C ASP A 4 -10.34 -5.42 -1.50
N THR A 5 -11.26 -6.33 -1.16
CA THR A 5 -12.45 -6.59 -1.95
C THR A 5 -13.34 -5.36 -2.02
N THR A 6 -13.52 -4.64 -0.90
CA THR A 6 -14.27 -3.38 -0.86
C THR A 6 -13.61 -2.30 -1.71
N ASN A 7 -12.29 -2.12 -1.61
CA ASN A 7 -11.54 -1.18 -2.45
C ASN A 7 -11.70 -1.50 -3.93
N PHE A 8 -11.56 -2.78 -4.30
CA PHE A 8 -11.73 -3.24 -5.68
C PHE A 8 -13.15 -3.01 -6.19
N TYR A 9 -14.15 -3.26 -5.35
CA TYR A 9 -15.55 -3.01 -5.68
C TYR A 9 -15.81 -1.52 -5.94
N ILE A 10 -15.32 -0.64 -5.06
CA ILE A 10 -15.44 0.82 -5.23
C ILE A 10 -14.73 1.27 -6.51
N TYR A 11 -13.50 0.81 -6.76
CA TYR A 11 -12.76 1.10 -7.99
C TYR A 11 -13.58 0.72 -9.23
N LYS A 12 -14.18 -0.48 -9.26
CA LYS A 12 -15.03 -0.93 -10.37
C LYS A 12 -16.26 -0.04 -10.60
N LEU A 13 -16.85 0.53 -9.55
CA LEU A 13 -18.00 1.43 -9.68
C LEU A 13 -17.62 2.79 -10.29
N ILE A 14 -16.42 3.28 -9.99
CA ILE A 14 -15.99 4.64 -10.32
C ILE A 14 -14.99 4.74 -11.47
N ASN A 15 -14.45 3.62 -11.98
CA ASN A 15 -13.44 3.60 -13.05
C ASN A 15 -13.91 4.18 -14.40
N LYS A 16 -15.22 4.38 -14.57
CA LYS A 16 -15.82 5.05 -15.74
C LYS A 16 -15.68 6.57 -15.71
N PHE A 17 -15.34 7.14 -14.55
CA PHE A 17 -15.09 8.56 -14.38
C PHE A 17 -13.60 8.83 -14.57
N ASN A 18 -13.25 9.99 -15.16
CA ASN A 18 -11.86 10.40 -15.35
C ASN A 18 -11.26 10.96 -14.04
N ILE A 19 -11.22 10.13 -13.00
CA ILE A 19 -10.67 10.46 -11.69
C ILE A 19 -9.50 9.54 -11.36
N ILE A 20 -8.52 10.09 -10.65
CA ILE A 20 -7.36 9.32 -10.20
C ILE A 20 -7.71 8.66 -8.87
N THR A 21 -7.60 7.34 -8.80
CA THR A 21 -7.79 6.57 -7.58
C THR A 21 -6.45 6.06 -7.07
N SER A 22 -6.25 6.12 -5.75
CA SER A 22 -5.11 5.52 -5.06
C SER A 22 -5.58 4.69 -3.86
N THR A 23 -4.69 3.89 -3.31
CA THR A 23 -4.90 3.18 -2.05
C THR A 23 -3.88 3.66 -1.03
N ILE A 24 -4.23 3.62 0.26
CA ILE A 24 -3.25 3.84 1.32
C ILE A 24 -2.08 2.86 1.18
N ALA A 25 -0.86 3.36 1.45
CA ALA A 25 0.32 2.53 1.49
C ALA A 25 0.17 1.44 2.56
N ARG A 26 0.71 0.26 2.28
CA ARG A 26 0.73 -0.86 3.21
C ARG A 26 2.15 -1.31 3.44
N GLY A 27 2.49 -1.50 4.70
CA GLY A 27 3.79 -1.98 5.10
C GLY A 27 3.94 -1.87 6.60
N ILE A 28 5.19 -1.92 7.03
CA ILE A 28 5.60 -1.78 8.43
C ILE A 28 5.28 -0.38 8.94
N SER A 29 4.77 -0.28 10.17
CA SER A 29 4.43 1.00 10.79
C SER A 29 5.69 1.74 11.23
N ILE A 30 5.58 3.06 11.41
CA ILE A 30 6.66 3.85 12.00
C ILE A 30 6.82 3.44 13.47
N GLY A 31 8.04 3.10 13.86
CA GLY A 31 8.36 2.70 15.23
C GLY A 31 8.19 1.20 15.51
N ASP A 32 7.82 0.40 14.51
CA ASP A 32 7.86 -1.06 14.61
C ASP A 32 9.29 -1.57 14.37
N ASP A 33 9.72 -2.57 15.15
CA ASP A 33 10.95 -3.30 14.88
C ASP A 33 10.69 -4.46 13.91
N LEU A 34 11.63 -4.69 13.00
CA LEU A 34 11.51 -5.74 11.98
C LEU A 34 11.37 -7.14 12.58
N GLU A 35 11.98 -7.37 13.74
CA GLU A 35 11.97 -8.67 14.43
C GLU A 35 10.60 -9.07 14.99
N TYR A 36 9.70 -8.11 15.21
CA TYR A 36 8.33 -8.36 15.68
C TYR A 36 7.28 -8.21 14.58
N THR A 37 7.71 -7.88 13.36
CA THR A 37 6.81 -7.74 12.21
C THR A 37 6.41 -9.11 11.67
N ASP A 38 5.14 -9.30 11.30
CA ASP A 38 4.71 -10.52 10.61
C ASP A 38 5.37 -10.65 9.23
N GLU A 39 5.69 -11.88 8.83
CA GLU A 39 6.42 -12.17 7.59
C GLU A 39 5.70 -11.66 6.33
N ILE A 40 4.36 -11.63 6.34
CA ILE A 40 3.56 -11.21 5.19
C ILE A 40 3.69 -9.69 4.99
N THR A 41 3.61 -8.92 6.07
CA THR A 41 3.82 -7.47 6.07
C THR A 41 5.25 -7.11 5.70
N LEU A 42 6.23 -7.84 6.24
CA LEU A 42 7.64 -7.64 5.91
C LEU A 42 7.91 -7.92 4.42
N ALA A 43 7.46 -9.07 3.90
CA ALA A 43 7.62 -9.43 2.50
C ALA A 43 6.96 -8.40 1.55
N ARG A 44 5.75 -7.93 1.89
CA ARG A 44 5.06 -6.88 1.13
C ARG A 44 5.82 -5.56 1.14
N SER A 45 6.37 -5.17 2.28
CA SER A 45 7.14 -3.92 2.44
C SER A 45 8.42 -3.94 1.62
N ILE A 46 9.12 -5.08 1.58
CA ILE A 46 10.33 -5.27 0.79
C ILE A 46 10.03 -5.28 -0.71
N THR A 47 8.95 -5.96 -1.11
CA THR A 47 8.54 -6.10 -2.52
C THR A 47 8.12 -4.75 -3.11
N ASN A 48 7.36 -3.96 -2.34
CA ASN A 48 6.84 -2.66 -2.76
C ASN A 48 7.70 -1.48 -2.27
N ARG A 49 8.97 -1.71 -1.93
CA ARG A 49 9.87 -0.65 -1.46
C ARG A 49 10.04 0.44 -2.53
N ILE A 50 10.16 1.68 -2.09
CA ILE A 50 10.37 2.83 -2.97
C ILE A 50 11.86 3.22 -2.90
N PRO A 51 12.55 3.42 -4.04
CA PRO A 51 13.91 3.96 -4.03
C PRO A 51 13.97 5.27 -3.24
N PHE A 52 15.01 5.42 -2.42
CA PHE A 52 15.14 6.56 -1.52
C PHE A 52 15.24 7.90 -2.27
N GLU A 53 15.87 7.89 -3.45
CA GLU A 53 15.99 9.07 -4.30
C GLU A 53 14.62 9.55 -4.80
N THR A 54 13.64 8.65 -4.90
CA THR A 54 12.27 8.96 -5.31
C THR A 54 11.43 9.43 -4.13
N SER A 55 11.71 8.99 -2.90
CA SER A 55 10.91 9.35 -1.72
C SER A 55 11.10 10.81 -1.27
N ILE A 56 12.21 11.46 -1.67
CA ILE A 56 12.51 12.87 -1.32
C ILE A 56 12.02 13.86 -2.39
N LYS A 57 11.70 13.41 -3.62
CA LYS A 57 11.42 14.30 -4.77
C LYS A 57 10.04 14.97 -4.80
N ASN A 58 9.36 15.11 -3.65
CA ASN A 58 8.06 15.79 -3.57
C ASN A 58 8.19 17.28 -3.29
#